data_AF-A0A7S6S456-F1
#
_entry.id   AF-A0A7S6S456-F1
#
_cell.length_a   1.000
_cell.length_b   1.000
_cell.length_c   1.000
_cell.angle_alpha   90.00
_cell.angle_beta   90.00
_cell.angle_gamma   90.00
#
_symmetry.space_group_name_H-M   'P 1'
#
loop_
_entity.id
_entity.type
_entity.pdbx_description
1 polymer ?
#
loop_
_entity_poly.entity_id
_entity_poly.type
_entity_poly.pdbx_seq_one_letter_code
_entity_poly.pdbx_strand_id
1 'polypeptide(L)'
;MTTPRNRAPAEQSPRGAAVEPAAPDDVTHRHAFWWRVAFVLYALSLTTMTHWPALDIGRPGEPPPDKFVHMYAFALLAGFLWMTRWIRSPGWLLVTGLTWAAMDEWTQSLPVLRRTFTWTDLAASMGGVAVAAAWAAALRPIGGPLNRARLRLNALLAGDVFSTISTRRSFIAWAALTATVVLTMYGLVRHWPQVVAALPYPVPAIIYGAAQALLLGGLMWVWMVIWREVSKEARASRRCPACGYPCSASEQDSRGVVVCPRCAASMHVIVWQPPPSMDAAAIRRLVLRPLFNGVILVLAIYGGVALAYLLARSGFLGAAGRSAATFFTRLPRDFTMTMDAVILLGAAALVAHGYRVRLARRFDQQGVTCITCGHDLRATPTQGGLGACGECGTVFAAVESNAPHSHSTTE
;
A
#
# COMPACT_ATOMS: atom_id res chain seq x y z
N MET A 1 -18.37 -65.05 -37.82
CA MET A 1 -16.92 -64.83 -38.00
C MET A 1 -16.68 -63.32 -38.07
N THR A 2 -16.46 -62.71 -36.91
CA THR A 2 -16.21 -61.28 -36.74
C THR A 2 -14.71 -61.09 -36.55
N THR A 3 -14.08 -60.39 -37.49
CA THR A 3 -12.66 -60.08 -37.46
C THR A 3 -12.33 -59.10 -36.33
N PRO A 4 -11.28 -59.36 -35.53
CA PRO A 4 -10.87 -58.47 -34.45
C PRO A 4 -10.22 -57.20 -35.03
N ARG A 5 -10.75 -56.03 -34.68
CA ARG A 5 -10.14 -54.73 -34.98
C ARG A 5 -8.82 -54.60 -34.22
N ASN A 6 -7.71 -54.60 -34.96
CA ASN A 6 -6.40 -54.18 -34.48
C ASN A 6 -6.48 -52.74 -33.92
N ARG A 7 -6.38 -52.59 -32.60
CA ARG A 7 -6.10 -51.30 -31.95
C ARG A 7 -4.65 -50.93 -32.28
N ALA A 8 -4.46 -49.81 -32.94
CA ALA A 8 -3.14 -49.22 -33.11
C ALA A 8 -2.50 -48.97 -31.73
N PRO A 9 -1.19 -49.23 -31.56
CA PRO A 9 -0.49 -48.96 -30.31
C PRO A 9 -0.59 -47.47 -30.00
N ALA A 10 -0.99 -47.16 -28.77
CA ALA A 10 -1.04 -45.79 -28.25
C ALA A 10 0.35 -45.16 -28.42
N GLU A 11 0.44 -44.16 -29.29
CA GLU A 11 1.60 -43.29 -29.46
C GLU A 11 1.98 -42.79 -28.07
N GLN A 12 3.11 -43.28 -27.56
CA GLN A 12 3.68 -42.80 -26.32
C GLN A 12 4.09 -41.36 -26.58
N SER A 13 3.22 -40.42 -26.18
CA SER A 13 3.49 -39.00 -26.14
C SER A 13 4.91 -38.81 -25.58
N PRO A 14 5.82 -38.16 -26.34
CA PRO A 14 7.22 -38.06 -25.96
C PRO A 14 7.27 -37.52 -24.54
N ARG A 15 7.75 -38.36 -23.60
CA ARG A 15 7.99 -37.97 -22.21
C ARG A 15 8.87 -36.74 -22.29
N GLY A 16 8.25 -35.58 -22.02
CA GLY A 16 8.88 -34.29 -22.18
C GLY A 16 10.23 -34.31 -21.50
N ALA A 17 11.28 -34.02 -22.27
CA ALA A 17 12.55 -33.63 -21.69
C ALA A 17 12.23 -32.60 -20.61
N ALA A 18 12.61 -32.88 -19.36
CA ALA A 18 12.38 -31.98 -18.25
C ALA A 18 12.95 -30.62 -18.66
N VAL A 19 12.06 -29.66 -18.94
CA VAL A 19 12.45 -28.29 -19.27
C VAL A 19 13.21 -27.82 -18.05
N GLU A 20 14.53 -27.74 -18.18
CA GLU A 20 15.41 -27.26 -17.13
C GLU A 20 14.86 -25.88 -16.73
N PRO A 21 14.46 -25.68 -15.46
CA PRO A 21 13.70 -24.51 -15.06
C PRO A 21 14.55 -23.29 -15.38
N ALA A 22 14.15 -22.55 -16.42
CA ALA A 22 14.86 -21.38 -16.89
C ALA A 22 15.14 -20.50 -15.69
N ALA A 23 16.42 -20.16 -15.48
CA ALA A 23 16.86 -19.31 -14.38
C ALA A 23 15.87 -18.13 -14.28
N PRO A 24 15.23 -17.91 -13.12
CA PRO A 24 14.16 -16.94 -13.00
C PRO A 24 14.71 -15.58 -13.43
N ASP A 25 14.23 -15.01 -14.55
CA ASP A 25 14.53 -13.60 -14.85
C ASP A 25 13.75 -12.79 -13.81
N ASP A 26 14.41 -12.58 -12.69
CA ASP A 26 15.04 -11.35 -12.27
C ASP A 26 14.24 -10.05 -12.34
N VAL A 27 13.08 -9.90 -13.00
CA VAL A 27 12.36 -8.60 -12.98
C VAL A 27 12.01 -8.21 -11.53
N THR A 28 11.49 -9.17 -10.76
CA THR A 28 11.18 -8.94 -9.34
C THR A 28 12.43 -8.73 -8.48
N HIS A 29 13.56 -9.32 -8.86
CA HIS A 29 14.84 -9.19 -8.15
C HIS A 29 15.56 -7.88 -8.50
N ARG A 30 15.57 -7.45 -9.77
CA ARG A 30 16.01 -6.13 -10.25
C ARG A 30 15.27 -5.01 -9.55
N HIS A 31 13.95 -5.12 -9.39
CA HIS A 31 13.19 -4.13 -8.65
C HIS A 31 13.61 -4.10 -7.19
N ALA A 32 13.70 -5.27 -6.55
CA ALA A 32 14.16 -5.36 -5.17
C ALA A 32 15.59 -4.82 -4.99
N PHE A 33 16.47 -5.00 -5.97
CA PHE A 33 17.83 -4.48 -5.96
C PHE A 33 17.85 -2.96 -5.86
N TRP A 34 17.14 -2.25 -6.74
CA TRP A 34 17.11 -0.78 -6.69
C TRP A 34 16.47 -0.25 -5.40
N TRP A 35 15.44 -0.92 -4.87
CA TRP A 35 14.89 -0.58 -3.56
C TRP A 35 15.86 -0.81 -2.41
N ARG A 36 16.70 -1.85 -2.48
CA ARG A 36 17.78 -2.08 -1.49
C ARG A 36 18.84 -0.99 -1.56
N VAL A 37 19.27 -0.60 -2.76
CA VAL A 37 20.21 0.53 -2.93
C VAL A 37 19.62 1.81 -2.37
N ALA A 38 18.37 2.14 -2.74
CA ALA A 38 17.67 3.31 -2.22
C ALA A 38 17.53 3.29 -0.69
N PHE A 39 17.17 2.14 -0.12
CA PHE A 39 17.09 1.96 1.32
C PHE A 39 18.45 2.20 2.01
N VAL A 40 19.52 1.59 1.51
CA VAL A 40 20.87 1.74 2.11
C VAL A 40 21.34 3.19 2.04
N LEU A 41 21.23 3.83 0.87
CA LEU A 41 21.61 5.25 0.71
C LEU A 41 20.79 6.16 1.63
N TYR A 42 19.47 5.91 1.73
CA TYR A 42 18.60 6.70 2.59
C TYR A 42 18.90 6.47 4.08
N ALA A 43 19.10 5.23 4.50
CA ALA A 43 19.44 4.88 5.87
C ALA A 43 20.76 5.52 6.29
N LEU A 44 21.81 5.43 5.46
CA LEU A 44 23.10 6.09 5.71
C LEU A 44 22.95 7.61 5.80
N SER A 45 22.18 8.22 4.90
CA SER A 45 21.94 9.66 4.92
C SER A 45 21.19 10.08 6.18
N LEU A 46 20.13 9.37 6.54
CA LEU A 46 19.34 9.63 7.73
C LEU A 46 20.18 9.50 9.00
N THR A 47 20.93 8.40 9.16
CA THR A 47 21.83 8.21 10.30
C THR A 47 22.89 9.30 10.38
N THR A 48 23.48 9.70 9.24
CA THR A 48 24.46 10.79 9.21
C THR A 48 23.83 12.11 9.66
N MET A 49 22.61 12.41 9.23
CA MET A 49 21.90 13.64 9.60
C MET A 49 21.46 13.64 11.07
N THR A 50 20.98 12.51 11.61
CA THR A 50 20.60 12.39 13.02
C THR A 50 21.82 12.46 13.94
N HIS A 51 22.97 11.96 13.48
CA HIS A 51 24.23 11.97 14.24
C HIS A 51 25.16 13.14 13.88
N TRP A 52 24.68 14.16 13.16
CA TRP A 52 25.51 15.32 12.86
C TRP A 52 25.80 16.11 14.16
N PRO A 53 27.07 16.32 14.54
CA PRO A 53 27.41 16.95 15.81
C PRO A 53 26.87 18.38 15.91
N ALA A 54 26.24 18.70 17.05
CA ALA A 54 25.69 20.03 17.35
C ALA A 54 24.83 20.64 16.22
N LEU A 55 24.06 19.80 15.51
CA LEU A 55 23.17 20.25 14.45
C LEU A 55 21.99 21.04 15.06
N ASP A 56 21.96 22.34 14.81
CA ASP A 56 20.83 23.21 15.11
C ASP A 56 20.16 23.63 13.80
N ILE A 57 18.95 23.09 13.54
CA ILE A 57 18.19 23.34 12.30
C ILE A 57 17.20 24.52 12.52
N GLY A 58 17.23 25.18 13.68
CA GLY A 58 16.38 26.32 13.99
C GLY A 58 16.94 27.65 13.49
N ARG A 59 16.05 28.55 13.07
CA ARG A 59 16.39 29.98 12.99
C ARG A 59 16.29 30.57 14.40
N PRO A 60 17.09 31.60 14.74
CA PRO A 60 16.91 32.33 15.99
C PRO A 60 15.45 32.83 16.11
N GLY A 61 14.71 32.30 17.09
CA GLY A 61 13.34 32.71 17.39
C GLY A 61 12.21 31.84 16.82
N GLU A 62 12.49 30.83 15.99
CA GLU A 62 11.47 29.91 15.46
C GLU A 62 11.86 28.46 15.75
N PRO A 63 11.08 27.71 16.56
CA PRO A 63 11.32 26.28 16.74
C PRO A 63 11.09 25.57 15.40
N PRO A 64 12.09 24.88 14.83
CA PRO A 64 11.90 24.10 13.62
C PRO A 64 10.85 23.00 13.88
N PRO A 65 10.08 22.56 12.86
CA PRO A 65 9.11 21.47 12.99
C PRO A 65 9.82 20.11 13.02
N ASP A 66 10.78 20.00 13.92
CA ASP A 66 11.73 18.92 14.05
C ASP A 66 11.00 17.58 14.24
N LYS A 67 9.98 17.54 15.11
CA LYS A 67 9.21 16.30 15.38
C LYS A 67 8.49 15.79 14.13
N PHE A 68 7.99 16.70 13.31
CA PHE A 68 7.33 16.32 12.07
C PHE A 68 8.32 15.75 11.07
N VAL A 69 9.53 16.34 10.97
CA VAL A 69 10.62 15.80 10.14
C VAL A 69 11.01 14.40 10.60
N HIS A 70 11.18 14.18 11.90
CA HIS A 70 11.45 12.85 12.48
C HIS A 70 10.38 11.83 12.08
N MET A 71 9.09 12.16 12.24
CA MET A 71 8.01 11.26 11.84
C MET A 71 8.08 10.86 10.36
N TYR A 72 8.24 11.83 9.45
CA TYR A 72 8.31 11.52 8.02
C TYR A 72 9.59 10.76 7.65
N ALA A 73 10.72 11.13 8.23
CA ALA A 73 12.00 10.49 7.93
C ALA A 73 11.98 9.00 8.31
N PHE A 74 11.47 8.67 9.49
CA PHE A 74 11.35 7.29 9.93
C PHE A 74 10.21 6.53 9.24
N ALA A 75 9.12 7.20 8.84
CA ALA A 75 8.10 6.59 7.97
C ALA A 75 8.68 6.21 6.59
N LEU A 76 9.48 7.08 5.99
CA LEU A 76 10.17 6.82 4.72
C LEU A 76 11.20 5.71 4.85
N LEU A 77 12.00 5.70 5.92
CA LEU A 77 12.94 4.63 6.22
C LEU A 77 12.25 3.27 6.27
N ALA A 78 11.16 3.17 7.05
CA ALA A 78 10.36 1.94 7.15
C ALA A 78 9.69 1.58 5.81
N GLY A 79 9.22 2.58 5.05
CA GLY A 79 8.68 2.40 3.72
C GLY A 79 9.71 1.80 2.74
N PHE A 80 10.93 2.35 2.68
CA PHE A 80 11.98 1.79 1.85
C PHE A 80 12.39 0.38 2.30
N LEU A 81 12.51 0.15 3.62
CA LEU A 81 12.80 -1.18 4.17
C LEU A 81 11.75 -2.20 3.74
N TRP A 82 10.47 -1.85 3.77
CA TRP A 82 9.38 -2.69 3.26
C TRP A 82 9.56 -3.01 1.77
N MET A 83 9.89 -2.01 0.96
CA MET A 83 10.06 -2.17 -0.50
C MET A 83 11.26 -3.04 -0.87
N THR A 84 12.29 -3.16 -0.02
CA THR A 84 13.42 -4.09 -0.24
C THR A 84 13.02 -5.56 -0.25
N ARG A 85 11.86 -5.89 0.32
CA ARG A 85 11.36 -7.26 0.58
C ARG A 85 12.25 -8.09 1.52
N TRP A 86 13.22 -7.49 2.22
CA TRP A 86 13.94 -8.16 3.30
C TRP A 86 12.98 -8.53 4.44
N ILE A 87 12.07 -7.62 4.78
CA ILE A 87 11.01 -7.85 5.76
C ILE A 87 9.66 -7.88 5.03
N ARG A 88 8.99 -9.05 5.05
CA ARG A 88 7.66 -9.24 4.40
C ARG A 88 6.49 -9.23 5.37
N SER A 89 6.75 -9.24 6.67
CA SER A 89 5.71 -9.12 7.70
C SER A 89 5.63 -7.67 8.19
N PRO A 90 4.47 -7.00 8.09
CA PRO A 90 4.29 -5.67 8.66
C PRO A 90 4.58 -5.61 10.17
N GLY A 91 4.33 -6.71 10.90
CA GLY A 91 4.65 -6.80 12.33
C GLY A 91 6.16 -6.79 12.59
N TRP A 92 6.93 -7.55 11.80
CA TRP A 92 8.40 -7.50 11.88
C TRP A 92 8.97 -6.17 11.41
N LEU A 93 8.31 -5.51 10.44
CA LEU A 93 8.68 -4.17 10.01
C LEU A 93 8.50 -3.16 11.14
N LEU A 94 7.36 -3.24 11.85
CA LEU A 94 7.08 -2.42 13.03
C LEU A 94 8.15 -2.63 14.10
N VAL A 95 8.38 -3.88 14.53
CA VAL A 95 9.36 -4.19 15.58
C VAL A 95 10.76 -3.72 15.20
N THR A 96 11.22 -4.01 13.98
CA THR A 96 12.56 -3.61 13.52
C THR A 96 12.69 -2.09 13.44
N GLY A 97 11.69 -1.40 12.88
CA GLY A 97 11.70 0.05 12.76
C GLY A 97 11.61 0.76 14.13
N LEU A 98 10.79 0.27 15.06
CA LEU A 98 10.70 0.82 16.42
C LEU A 98 12.02 0.64 17.18
N THR A 99 12.64 -0.54 17.03
CA THR A 99 13.96 -0.81 17.61
C THR A 99 15.01 0.13 17.04
N TRP A 100 15.02 0.31 15.72
CA TRP A 100 15.94 1.25 15.06
C TRP A 100 15.73 2.70 15.50
N ALA A 101 14.47 3.17 15.59
CA ALA A 101 14.15 4.52 16.08
C ALA A 101 14.61 4.74 17.54
N ALA A 102 14.43 3.74 18.40
CA ALA A 102 14.93 3.79 19.77
C ALA A 102 16.46 3.82 19.84
N MET A 103 17.13 3.00 19.02
CA MET A 103 18.58 2.97 18.96
C MET A 103 19.14 4.29 18.43
N ASP A 104 18.62 4.81 17.32
CA ASP A 104 19.06 6.08 16.71
C ASP A 104 18.95 7.25 17.70
N GLU A 105 17.81 7.40 18.38
CA GLU A 105 17.62 8.48 19.35
C GLU A 105 18.47 8.27 20.61
N TRP A 106 18.63 7.02 21.07
CA TRP A 106 19.50 6.73 22.21
C TRP A 106 20.97 7.03 21.90
N THR A 107 21.46 6.66 20.71
CA THR A 107 22.86 6.93 20.32
C THR A 107 23.12 8.41 20.07
N GLN A 108 22.11 9.23 19.78
CA GLN A 108 22.26 10.69 19.77
C GLN A 108 22.68 11.27 21.14
N SER A 109 22.40 10.57 22.26
CA SER A 109 22.82 11.01 23.60
C SER A 109 24.32 10.88 23.87
N LEU A 110 25.10 10.32 22.94
CA LEU A 110 26.55 10.20 23.08
C LEU A 110 27.19 11.58 23.25
N PRO A 111 28.04 11.79 24.29
CA PRO A 111 28.61 13.12 24.58
C PRO A 111 29.35 13.78 23.42
N VAL A 112 29.97 12.98 22.53
CA VAL A 112 30.69 13.46 21.35
C VAL A 112 29.79 14.19 20.34
N LEU A 113 28.51 13.84 20.28
CA LEU A 113 27.55 14.42 19.35
C LEU A 113 27.00 15.76 19.84
N ARG A 114 27.11 16.05 21.14
CA ARG A 114 26.54 17.24 21.79
C ARG A 114 25.05 17.44 21.47
N ARG A 115 24.31 16.33 21.38
CA ARG A 115 22.85 16.31 21.22
C ARG A 115 22.20 15.78 22.48
N THR A 116 20.95 16.16 22.68
CA THR A 116 20.13 15.71 23.82
C THR A 116 19.07 14.74 23.34
N PHE A 117 18.98 13.60 24.01
CA PHE A 117 17.85 12.68 23.84
C PHE A 117 16.55 13.40 24.19
N THR A 118 15.58 13.39 23.27
CA THR A 118 14.24 13.94 23.54
C THR A 118 13.19 12.88 23.31
N TRP A 119 12.40 12.58 24.35
CA TRP A 119 11.34 11.57 24.25
C TRP A 119 10.29 11.91 23.17
N THR A 120 10.09 13.19 22.83
CA THR A 120 9.19 13.63 21.76
C THR A 120 9.73 13.28 20.37
N ASP A 121 11.06 13.30 20.15
CA ASP A 121 11.69 12.82 18.91
C ASP A 121 11.55 11.33 18.75
N LEU A 122 11.78 10.59 19.85
CA LEU A 122 11.56 9.15 19.87
C LEU A 122 10.12 8.81 19.50
N ALA A 123 9.14 9.44 20.17
CA ALA A 123 7.72 9.19 19.94
C ALA A 123 7.29 9.59 18.51
N ALA A 124 7.80 10.69 17.98
CA ALA A 124 7.56 11.10 16.60
C ALA A 124 8.11 10.08 15.59
N SER A 125 9.36 9.66 15.77
CA SER A 125 10.03 8.67 14.93
C SER A 125 9.28 7.32 14.95
N MET A 126 8.92 6.85 16.15
CA MET A 126 8.13 5.64 16.34
C MET A 126 6.74 5.75 15.71
N GLY A 127 6.08 6.90 15.83
CA GLY A 127 4.81 7.19 15.16
C GLY A 127 4.91 7.07 13.65
N GLY A 128 5.98 7.61 13.05
CA GLY A 128 6.29 7.46 11.63
C GLY A 128 6.42 6.00 11.20
N VAL A 129 7.21 5.19 11.93
CA VAL A 129 7.34 3.75 11.69
C VAL A 129 5.99 3.04 11.79
N ALA A 130 5.20 3.35 12.82
CA ALA A 130 3.90 2.73 13.04
C ALA A 130 2.92 3.02 11.88
N VAL A 131 2.89 4.26 11.40
CA VAL A 131 2.10 4.65 10.22
C VAL A 131 2.57 3.88 8.98
N ALA A 132 3.87 3.81 8.72
CA ALA A 132 4.42 3.08 7.57
C ALA A 132 4.08 1.58 7.63
N ALA A 133 4.19 0.96 8.81
CA ALA A 133 3.83 -0.43 9.03
C ALA A 133 2.32 -0.68 8.87
N ALA A 134 1.47 0.24 9.34
CA ALA A 134 0.03 0.19 9.13
C ALA A 134 -0.31 0.26 7.64
N TRP A 135 0.34 1.13 6.87
CA TRP A 135 0.19 1.19 5.41
C TRP A 135 0.71 -0.06 4.70
N ALA A 136 1.85 -0.61 5.12
CA ALA A 136 2.34 -1.89 4.60
C ALA A 136 1.32 -3.02 4.83
N ALA A 137 0.72 -3.08 6.02
CA ALA A 137 -0.36 -4.01 6.35
C ALA A 137 -1.64 -3.74 5.54
N ALA A 138 -1.96 -2.47 5.30
CA ALA A 138 -3.10 -2.06 4.51
C ALA A 138 -2.94 -2.43 3.04
N LEU A 139 -1.72 -2.35 2.49
CA LEU A 139 -1.38 -2.54 1.08
C LEU A 139 -0.99 -3.99 0.72
N ARG A 140 -0.76 -4.86 1.70
CA ARG A 140 -0.44 -6.28 1.47
C ARG A 140 -1.47 -6.98 0.56
N PRO A 141 -1.07 -8.00 -0.23
CA PRO A 141 -2.02 -8.81 -0.99
C PRO A 141 -3.02 -9.49 -0.04
N ILE A 142 -4.31 -9.32 -0.30
CA ILE A 142 -5.42 -9.89 0.49
C ILE A 142 -6.45 -10.55 -0.43
N GLY A 143 -7.29 -11.42 0.10
CA GLY A 143 -8.30 -12.15 -0.67
C GLY A 143 -7.84 -13.53 -1.14
N GLY A 144 -8.67 -14.16 -1.97
CA GLY A 144 -8.49 -15.46 -2.57
C GLY A 144 -7.37 -15.49 -3.62
N PRO A 145 -7.11 -16.66 -4.22
CA PRO A 145 -6.03 -16.84 -5.20
C PRO A 145 -6.13 -15.86 -6.38
N LEU A 146 -7.35 -15.62 -6.90
CA LEU A 146 -7.57 -14.71 -8.02
C LEU A 146 -7.23 -13.25 -7.68
N ASN A 147 -7.76 -12.73 -6.57
CA ASN A 147 -7.46 -11.37 -6.17
C ASN A 147 -5.99 -11.19 -5.81
N ARG A 148 -5.36 -12.19 -5.17
CA ARG A 148 -3.91 -12.18 -4.90
C ARG A 148 -3.09 -12.16 -6.18
N ALA A 149 -3.46 -12.93 -7.21
CA ALA A 149 -2.78 -12.90 -8.50
C ALA A 149 -2.90 -11.52 -9.18
N ARG A 150 -4.08 -10.90 -9.17
CA ARG A 150 -4.28 -9.51 -9.64
C ARG A 150 -3.44 -8.50 -8.86
N LEU A 151 -3.41 -8.59 -7.54
CA LEU A 151 -2.61 -7.70 -6.71
C LEU A 151 -1.11 -7.89 -6.93
N ARG A 152 -0.65 -9.12 -7.20
CA ARG A 152 0.74 -9.39 -7.60
C ARG A 152 1.06 -8.79 -8.96
N LEU A 153 0.16 -8.89 -9.92
CA LEU A 153 0.33 -8.23 -11.22
C LEU A 153 0.46 -6.73 -11.01
N ASN A 154 -0.46 -6.09 -10.28
CA ASN A 154 -0.37 -4.67 -9.96
C ASN A 154 0.95 -4.30 -9.25
N ALA A 155 1.42 -5.11 -8.31
CA ALA A 155 2.71 -4.87 -7.65
C ALA A 155 3.90 -4.97 -8.62
N LEU A 156 3.83 -5.88 -9.60
CA LEU A 156 4.82 -5.99 -10.67
C LEU A 156 4.78 -4.75 -11.57
N LEU A 157 3.59 -4.30 -11.99
CA LEU A 157 3.42 -3.09 -12.81
C LEU A 157 3.88 -1.83 -12.10
N ALA A 158 3.58 -1.68 -10.82
CA ALA A 158 4.10 -0.58 -10.01
C ALA A 158 5.63 -0.61 -9.99
N GLY A 159 6.22 -1.81 -9.81
CA GLY A 159 7.65 -2.00 -9.91
C GLY A 159 8.21 -1.60 -11.28
N ASP A 160 7.56 -1.99 -12.37
CA ASP A 160 7.97 -1.67 -13.74
C ASP A 160 7.95 -0.15 -13.98
N VAL A 161 6.91 0.55 -13.52
CA VAL A 161 6.80 2.02 -13.60
C VAL A 161 7.98 2.69 -12.86
N PHE A 162 8.35 2.16 -11.70
CA PHE A 162 9.41 2.73 -10.87
C PHE A 162 10.82 2.33 -11.31
N SER A 163 11.01 1.15 -11.89
CA SER A 163 12.33 0.64 -12.29
C SER A 163 12.75 1.10 -13.69
N THR A 164 11.79 1.45 -14.56
CA THR A 164 12.07 2.07 -15.87
C THR A 164 12.41 3.56 -15.74
N ILE A 165 13.41 3.86 -14.91
CA ILE A 165 14.07 5.18 -14.79
C ILE A 165 14.64 5.64 -16.14
N SER A 166 14.85 4.72 -17.09
CA SER A 166 15.33 5.02 -18.44
C SER A 166 14.36 5.82 -19.30
N THR A 167 13.06 5.87 -18.96
CA THR A 167 12.14 6.74 -19.69
C THR A 167 12.16 8.14 -19.08
N ARG A 168 12.52 9.15 -19.88
CA ARG A 168 12.48 10.58 -19.54
C ARG A 168 11.19 10.99 -18.80
N ARG A 169 10.08 10.29 -19.05
CA ARG A 169 8.76 10.49 -18.42
C ARG A 169 8.74 10.09 -16.93
N SER A 170 9.34 8.97 -16.54
CA SER A 170 9.39 8.53 -15.14
C SER A 170 10.24 9.47 -14.28
N PHE A 171 11.37 9.94 -14.82
CA PHE A 171 12.19 10.94 -14.12
C PHE A 171 11.43 12.26 -13.90
N ILE A 172 10.73 12.77 -14.91
CA ILE A 172 9.91 13.99 -14.77
C ILE A 172 8.80 13.80 -13.75
N ALA A 173 8.10 12.65 -13.77
CA ALA A 173 7.05 12.36 -12.81
C ALA A 173 7.60 12.30 -11.37
N TRP A 174 8.77 11.69 -11.17
CA TRP A 174 9.45 11.65 -9.87
C TRP A 174 9.93 13.01 -9.42
N ALA A 175 10.60 13.77 -10.29
CA ALA A 175 11.05 15.12 -9.98
C ALA A 175 9.85 16.02 -9.62
N ALA A 176 8.74 15.92 -10.34
CA ALA A 176 7.51 16.64 -10.04
C ALA A 176 6.87 16.20 -8.71
N LEU A 177 6.85 14.89 -8.41
CA LEU A 177 6.35 14.36 -7.15
C LEU A 177 7.21 14.82 -5.98
N THR A 178 8.53 14.69 -6.08
CA THR A 178 9.47 15.12 -5.05
C THR A 178 9.40 16.63 -4.86
N ALA A 179 9.44 17.42 -5.94
CA ALA A 179 9.29 18.86 -5.85
C ALA A 179 7.94 19.24 -5.21
N THR A 180 6.86 18.55 -5.57
CA THR A 180 5.55 18.76 -4.94
C THR A 180 5.60 18.49 -3.45
N VAL A 181 6.09 17.33 -3.02
CA VAL A 181 6.15 16.96 -1.60
C VAL A 181 7.02 17.96 -0.86
N VAL A 182 8.19 18.29 -1.39
CA VAL A 182 9.12 19.25 -0.77
C VAL A 182 8.50 20.64 -0.69
N LEU A 183 7.89 21.16 -1.76
CA LEU A 183 7.24 22.48 -1.78
C LEU A 183 6.01 22.52 -0.86
N THR A 184 5.25 21.43 -0.80
CA THR A 184 4.08 21.28 0.09
C THR A 184 4.51 21.27 1.54
N MET A 185 5.53 20.49 1.88
CA MET A 185 6.13 20.45 3.22
C MET A 185 6.75 21.80 3.57
N TYR A 186 7.51 22.40 2.65
CA TYR A 186 8.11 23.71 2.85
C TYR A 186 7.07 24.81 3.10
N GLY A 187 6.01 24.86 2.29
CA GLY A 187 4.95 25.85 2.46
C GLY A 187 4.14 25.61 3.74
N LEU A 188 3.90 24.35 4.12
CA LEU A 188 3.29 24.00 5.41
C LEU A 188 4.18 24.53 6.52
N VAL A 189 5.44 24.11 6.57
CA VAL A 189 6.39 24.51 7.61
C VAL A 189 6.54 26.03 7.69
N ARG A 190 6.74 26.71 6.56
CA ARG A 190 7.04 28.14 6.52
C ARG A 190 5.84 29.03 6.82
N HIS A 191 4.66 28.69 6.28
CA HIS A 191 3.50 29.58 6.36
C HIS A 191 2.49 29.17 7.43
N TRP A 192 2.62 27.99 8.03
CA TRP A 192 1.69 27.54 9.07
C TRP A 192 1.60 28.47 10.29
N PRO A 193 2.70 29.04 10.82
CA PRO A 193 2.61 30.01 11.91
C PRO A 193 1.77 31.24 11.52
N GLN A 194 1.93 31.70 10.28
CA GLN A 194 1.19 32.85 9.73
C GLN A 194 -0.27 32.50 9.46
N VAL A 195 -0.56 31.32 8.92
CA VAL A 195 -1.92 30.81 8.66
C VAL A 195 -2.70 30.66 9.97
N VAL A 196 -2.06 30.13 11.02
CA VAL A 196 -2.73 29.96 12.32
C VAL A 196 -2.80 31.27 13.11
N ALA A 197 -1.81 32.16 12.98
CA ALA A 197 -1.90 33.50 13.57
C ALA A 197 -2.94 34.38 12.85
N ALA A 198 -3.14 34.16 11.55
CA ALA A 198 -4.10 34.88 10.71
C ALA A 198 -5.48 34.21 10.64
N LEU A 199 -5.86 33.40 11.65
CA LEU A 199 -7.19 32.80 11.76
C LEU A 199 -8.41 33.73 11.53
N PRO A 200 -8.37 35.08 11.69
CA PRO A 200 -9.47 35.92 11.21
C PRO A 200 -9.61 36.01 9.67
N TYR A 201 -8.64 35.56 8.89
CA TYR A 201 -8.64 35.61 7.43
C TYR A 201 -8.51 34.20 6.84
N PRO A 202 -9.62 33.52 6.50
CA PRO A 202 -9.59 32.16 5.96
C PRO A 202 -8.98 32.06 4.55
N VAL A 203 -8.82 33.20 3.85
CA VAL A 203 -8.45 33.24 2.43
C VAL A 203 -7.09 32.60 2.13
N PRO A 204 -5.97 32.90 2.82
CA PRO A 204 -4.68 32.27 2.54
C PRO A 204 -4.68 30.76 2.79
N ALA A 205 -5.39 30.30 3.83
CA ALA A 205 -5.53 28.88 4.14
C ALA A 205 -6.31 28.14 3.03
N ILE A 206 -7.39 28.75 2.53
CA ILE A 206 -8.18 28.21 1.42
C ILE A 206 -7.35 28.17 0.14
N ILE A 207 -6.65 29.26 -0.22
CA ILE A 207 -5.80 29.31 -1.42
C ILE A 207 -4.72 28.24 -1.34
N TYR A 208 -4.07 28.11 -0.19
CA TYR A 208 -3.00 27.14 0.01
C TYR A 208 -3.53 25.70 -0.05
N GLY A 209 -4.64 25.41 0.62
CA GLY A 209 -5.31 24.11 0.56
C GLY A 209 -5.77 23.75 -0.85
N ALA A 210 -6.32 24.72 -1.60
CA ALA A 210 -6.73 24.53 -2.99
C ALA A 210 -5.52 24.26 -3.90
N ALA A 211 -4.43 25.02 -3.75
CA ALA A 211 -3.20 24.79 -4.50
C ALA A 211 -2.62 23.39 -4.24
N GLN A 212 -2.58 22.95 -2.99
CA GLN A 212 -2.17 21.59 -2.64
C GLN A 212 -3.08 20.53 -3.23
N ALA A 213 -4.41 20.72 -3.15
CA ALA A 213 -5.38 19.78 -3.70
C ALA A 213 -5.24 19.65 -5.22
N LEU A 214 -5.04 20.76 -5.93
CA LEU A 214 -4.77 20.76 -7.37
C LEU A 214 -3.47 20.04 -7.72
N LEU A 215 -2.42 20.28 -6.94
CA LEU A 215 -1.11 19.67 -7.16
C LEU A 215 -1.13 18.15 -6.92
N LEU A 216 -1.71 17.70 -5.80
CA LEU A 216 -1.93 16.28 -5.49
C LEU A 216 -2.88 15.62 -6.50
N GLY A 217 -3.95 16.32 -6.89
CA GLY A 217 -4.88 15.87 -7.92
C GLY A 217 -4.22 15.70 -9.28
N GLY A 218 -3.38 16.66 -9.69
CA GLY A 218 -2.59 16.61 -10.91
C GLY A 218 -1.60 15.46 -10.91
N LEU A 219 -0.86 15.25 -9.81
CA LEU A 219 0.03 14.11 -9.65
C LEU A 219 -0.72 12.78 -9.71
N MET A 220 -1.85 12.66 -9.02
CA MET A 220 -2.68 11.46 -9.06
C MET A 220 -3.20 11.21 -10.48
N TRP A 221 -3.57 12.25 -11.21
CA TRP A 221 -4.00 12.15 -12.61
C TRP A 221 -2.87 11.67 -13.53
N VAL A 222 -1.68 12.26 -13.43
CA VAL A 222 -0.49 11.81 -14.18
C VAL A 222 -0.17 10.35 -13.85
N TRP A 223 -0.21 9.99 -12.56
CA TRP A 223 -0.02 8.61 -12.11
C TRP A 223 -1.07 7.67 -12.71
N MET A 224 -2.36 8.05 -12.72
CA MET A 224 -3.43 7.26 -13.33
C MET A 224 -3.23 7.07 -14.83
N VAL A 225 -2.76 8.09 -15.56
CA VAL A 225 -2.46 8.00 -16.99
C VAL A 225 -1.31 7.03 -17.25
N ILE A 226 -0.18 7.18 -16.55
CA ILE A 226 0.97 6.28 -16.66
C ILE A 226 0.55 4.85 -16.31
N TRP A 227 -0.19 4.69 -15.21
CA TRP A 227 -0.70 3.40 -14.76
C TRP A 227 -1.59 2.74 -15.80
N ARG A 228 -2.48 3.50 -16.44
CA ARG A 228 -3.40 2.99 -17.47
C ARG A 228 -2.63 2.45 -18.67
N GLU A 229 -1.63 3.16 -19.16
CA GLU A 229 -0.82 2.73 -20.31
C GLU A 229 0.00 1.49 -19.99
N VAL A 230 0.73 1.49 -18.86
CA VAL A 230 1.52 0.32 -18.44
C VAL A 230 0.63 -0.90 -18.16
N SER A 231 -0.54 -0.68 -17.56
CA SER A 231 -1.53 -1.75 -17.36
C SER A 231 -2.07 -2.31 -18.67
N LYS A 232 -2.30 -1.45 -19.67
CA LYS A 232 -2.80 -1.87 -20.99
C LYS A 232 -1.78 -2.76 -21.68
N GLU A 233 -0.51 -2.34 -21.72
CA GLU A 233 0.58 -3.11 -22.34
C GLU A 233 0.81 -4.46 -21.64
N ALA A 234 0.84 -4.47 -20.30
CA ALA A 234 1.07 -5.70 -19.55
C ALA A 234 -0.09 -6.70 -19.67
N ARG A 235 -1.33 -6.21 -19.81
CA ARG A 235 -2.49 -7.07 -20.08
C ARG A 235 -2.47 -7.60 -21.51
N ALA A 236 -2.09 -6.78 -22.49
CA ALA A 236 -1.95 -7.21 -23.89
C ALA A 236 -0.89 -8.32 -24.05
N SER A 237 0.24 -8.19 -23.35
CA SER A 237 1.31 -9.18 -23.33
C SER A 237 1.06 -10.35 -22.36
N ARG A 238 -0.06 -10.35 -21.62
CA ARG A 238 -0.41 -11.35 -20.60
C ARG A 238 0.75 -11.66 -19.65
N ARG A 239 1.39 -10.64 -19.07
CA ARG A 239 2.55 -10.85 -18.18
C ARG A 239 2.20 -11.72 -16.99
N CYS A 240 3.05 -12.71 -16.68
CA CYS A 240 2.91 -13.55 -15.51
C CYS A 240 3.03 -12.71 -14.22
N PRO A 241 2.06 -12.75 -13.29
CA PRO A 241 2.13 -12.02 -12.02
C PRO A 241 3.27 -12.46 -11.10
N ALA A 242 3.87 -13.61 -11.34
CA ALA A 242 4.95 -14.15 -10.51
C ALA A 242 6.34 -13.73 -11.01
N CYS A 243 6.61 -13.85 -12.32
CA CYS A 243 7.94 -13.59 -12.90
C CYS A 243 7.97 -12.45 -13.94
N GLY A 244 6.81 -11.92 -14.36
CA GLY A 244 6.73 -10.87 -15.39
C GLY A 244 6.82 -11.34 -16.83
N TYR A 245 7.10 -12.63 -17.08
CA TYR A 245 7.24 -13.18 -18.44
C TYR A 245 5.94 -13.06 -19.25
N PRO A 246 5.98 -12.67 -20.54
CA PRO A 246 4.79 -12.59 -21.39
C PRO A 246 4.22 -13.99 -21.68
N CYS A 247 2.96 -14.24 -21.30
CA CYS A 247 2.28 -15.52 -21.51
C CYS A 247 1.24 -15.44 -22.66
N SER A 248 1.46 -14.59 -23.66
CA SER A 248 0.53 -14.42 -24.80
C SER A 248 0.39 -15.69 -25.65
N ALA A 249 1.48 -16.45 -25.79
CA ALA A 249 1.53 -17.71 -26.54
C ALA A 249 1.14 -18.95 -25.72
N SER A 250 0.90 -18.80 -24.41
CA SER A 250 0.59 -19.93 -23.55
C SER A 250 -0.83 -20.42 -23.79
N GLU A 251 -0.97 -21.74 -23.97
CA GLU A 251 -2.27 -22.37 -24.15
C GLU A 251 -3.12 -22.23 -22.88
N GLN A 252 -4.40 -21.94 -23.09
CA GLN A 252 -5.41 -21.77 -22.04
C GLN A 252 -6.21 -23.06 -21.93
N ASP A 253 -6.30 -23.64 -20.73
CA ASP A 253 -7.15 -24.81 -20.51
C ASP A 253 -8.65 -24.45 -20.57
N SER A 254 -9.52 -25.46 -20.60
CA SER A 254 -10.97 -25.27 -20.65
C SER A 254 -11.54 -24.49 -19.46
N ARG A 255 -10.80 -24.44 -18.34
CA ARG A 255 -11.14 -23.70 -17.11
C ARG A 255 -10.54 -22.30 -17.07
N GLY A 256 -9.88 -21.85 -18.14
CA GLY A 256 -9.27 -20.54 -18.20
C GLY A 256 -8.00 -20.40 -17.37
N VAL A 257 -7.37 -21.51 -17.02
CA VAL A 257 -6.06 -21.54 -16.37
C VAL A 257 -4.98 -21.54 -17.44
N VAL A 258 -3.97 -20.71 -17.21
CA VAL A 258 -2.75 -20.60 -18.01
C VAL A 258 -1.58 -20.91 -17.09
N VAL A 259 -0.66 -21.77 -17.55
CA VAL A 259 0.58 -22.08 -16.86
C VAL A 259 1.71 -21.26 -17.48
N CYS A 260 2.45 -20.51 -16.67
CA CYS A 260 3.60 -19.76 -17.17
C CYS A 260 4.66 -20.73 -17.70
N PRO A 261 5.11 -20.61 -18.97
CA PRO A 261 6.11 -21.51 -19.55
C PRO A 261 7.48 -21.36 -18.88
N ARG A 262 7.70 -20.23 -18.18
CA ARG A 262 8.97 -19.93 -17.53
C ARG A 262 9.04 -20.41 -16.08
N CYS A 263 8.07 -20.04 -15.26
CA CYS A 263 8.11 -20.29 -13.81
C CYS A 263 7.10 -21.33 -13.34
N ALA A 264 6.37 -21.96 -14.27
CA ALA A 264 5.31 -22.94 -14.01
C ALA A 264 4.16 -22.44 -13.10
N ALA A 265 4.08 -21.13 -12.84
CA ALA A 265 2.99 -20.58 -12.03
C ALA A 265 1.66 -20.69 -12.79
N SER A 266 0.66 -21.34 -12.17
CA SER A 266 -0.71 -21.41 -12.67
C SER A 266 -1.47 -20.13 -12.32
N MET A 267 -2.17 -19.56 -13.30
CA MET A 267 -2.96 -18.35 -13.13
C MET A 267 -4.19 -18.37 -14.02
N HIS A 268 -5.27 -17.74 -13.57
CA HIS A 268 -6.50 -17.65 -14.35
C HIS A 268 -6.48 -16.44 -15.28
N VAL A 269 -7.00 -16.59 -16.51
CA VAL A 269 -7.06 -15.53 -17.53
C VAL A 269 -7.71 -14.21 -17.08
N ILE A 270 -8.57 -14.27 -16.06
CA ILE A 270 -9.25 -13.11 -15.47
C ILE A 270 -8.29 -12.09 -14.85
N VAL A 271 -7.05 -12.50 -14.56
CA VAL A 271 -6.00 -11.64 -14.03
C VAL A 271 -5.60 -10.56 -15.04
N TRP A 272 -5.70 -10.85 -16.35
CA TRP A 272 -5.39 -9.89 -17.42
C TRP A 272 -6.61 -9.13 -17.94
N GLN A 273 -7.81 -9.51 -17.52
CA GLN A 273 -9.01 -8.76 -17.87
C GLN A 273 -9.06 -7.44 -17.09
N PRO A 274 -9.58 -6.36 -17.69
CA PRO A 274 -9.77 -5.11 -16.98
C PRO A 274 -10.67 -5.30 -15.76
N PRO A 275 -10.41 -4.58 -14.66
CA PRO A 275 -11.32 -4.61 -13.53
C PRO A 275 -12.69 -4.14 -14.04
N PRO A 276 -13.77 -4.87 -13.71
CA PRO A 276 -15.11 -4.48 -14.09
C PRO A 276 -15.43 -3.11 -13.48
N SER A 277 -16.13 -2.27 -14.25
CA SER A 277 -16.64 -1.00 -13.77
C SER A 277 -17.66 -1.25 -12.68
N MET A 278 -17.39 -0.78 -11.47
CA MET A 278 -18.37 -0.78 -10.38
C MET A 278 -19.23 0.48 -10.49
N ASP A 279 -20.53 0.34 -10.25
CA ASP A 279 -21.41 1.48 -10.16
C ASP A 279 -21.07 2.34 -8.93
N ALA A 280 -21.47 3.62 -8.97
CA ALA A 280 -21.22 4.54 -7.87
C ALA A 280 -21.86 4.05 -6.55
N ALA A 281 -22.97 3.32 -6.61
CA ALA A 281 -23.63 2.78 -5.42
C ALA A 281 -22.84 1.62 -4.78
N ALA A 282 -22.27 0.69 -5.54
CA ALA A 282 -21.36 -0.33 -5.01
C ALA A 282 -20.10 0.30 -4.42
N ILE A 283 -19.49 1.28 -5.12
CA ILE A 283 -18.31 1.98 -4.59
C ILE A 283 -18.65 2.67 -3.26
N ARG A 284 -19.77 3.40 -3.18
CA ARG A 284 -20.22 4.01 -1.92
C ARG A 284 -20.39 2.97 -0.81
N ARG A 285 -21.04 1.83 -1.06
CA ARG A 285 -21.20 0.77 -0.06
C ARG A 285 -19.87 0.17 0.40
N LEU A 286 -18.88 0.08 -0.48
CA LEU A 286 -17.54 -0.41 -0.14
C LEU A 286 -16.74 0.59 0.71
N VAL A 287 -16.90 1.90 0.45
CA VAL A 287 -16.10 2.97 1.07
C VAL A 287 -16.73 3.52 2.34
N LEU A 288 -18.06 3.69 2.38
CA LEU A 288 -18.76 4.39 3.48
C LEU A 288 -18.53 3.74 4.83
N ARG A 289 -18.65 2.42 4.94
CA ARG A 289 -18.46 1.72 6.22
C ARG A 289 -17.03 1.81 6.76
N PRO A 290 -15.96 1.51 5.99
CA PRO A 290 -14.61 1.74 6.48
C PRO A 290 -14.33 3.22 6.77
N LEU A 291 -14.82 4.15 5.95
CA LEU A 291 -14.68 5.59 6.19
C LEU A 291 -15.35 6.01 7.52
N PHE A 292 -16.59 5.60 7.75
CA PHE A 292 -17.33 5.86 8.98
C PHE A 292 -16.60 5.31 10.21
N ASN A 293 -16.09 4.08 10.13
CA ASN A 293 -15.27 3.51 11.20
C ASN A 293 -14.00 4.32 11.46
N GLY A 294 -13.34 4.81 10.40
CA GLY A 294 -12.17 5.69 10.52
C GLY A 294 -12.51 7.01 11.20
N VAL A 295 -13.61 7.65 10.81
CA VAL A 295 -14.10 8.89 11.43
C VAL A 295 -14.45 8.68 12.90
N ILE A 296 -15.19 7.61 13.23
CA ILE A 296 -15.49 7.26 14.64
C ILE A 296 -14.20 7.06 15.43
N LEU A 297 -13.22 6.34 14.88
CA LEU A 297 -11.95 6.12 15.56
C LEU A 297 -11.24 7.44 15.87
N VAL A 298 -11.15 8.35 14.90
CA VAL A 298 -10.54 9.68 15.09
C VAL A 298 -11.30 10.48 16.14
N LEU A 299 -12.63 10.54 16.05
CA LEU A 299 -13.47 11.23 17.03
C LEU A 299 -13.35 10.62 18.44
N ALA A 300 -13.26 9.29 18.54
CA ALA A 300 -13.09 8.60 19.82
C ALA A 300 -11.73 8.90 20.45
N ILE A 301 -10.66 8.95 19.65
CA ILE A 301 -9.31 9.31 20.14
C ILE A 301 -9.31 10.77 20.63
N TYR A 302 -9.76 11.72 19.82
CA TYR A 302 -9.79 13.13 20.21
C TYR A 302 -10.75 13.41 21.36
N GLY A 303 -11.94 12.81 21.34
CA GLY A 303 -12.92 12.89 22.42
C GLY A 303 -12.37 12.31 23.72
N GLY A 304 -11.65 11.18 23.64
CA GLY A 304 -10.97 10.56 24.78
C GLY A 304 -9.87 11.46 25.36
N VAL A 305 -9.03 12.05 24.51
CA VAL A 305 -7.99 13.01 24.95
C VAL A 305 -8.61 14.26 25.59
N ALA A 306 -9.65 14.82 24.98
CA ALA A 306 -10.36 15.99 25.52
C ALA A 306 -11.03 15.66 26.86
N LEU A 307 -11.72 14.51 26.95
CA LEU A 307 -12.34 14.05 28.19
C LEU A 307 -11.29 13.82 29.28
N ALA A 308 -10.19 13.14 28.96
CA ALA A 308 -9.08 12.91 29.90
C ALA A 308 -8.51 14.23 30.42
N TYR A 309 -8.33 15.22 29.53
CA TYR A 309 -7.89 16.55 29.91
C TYR A 309 -8.88 17.26 30.84
N LEU A 310 -10.19 17.19 30.55
CA LEU A 310 -11.23 17.78 31.39
C LEU A 310 -11.31 17.12 32.78
N LEU A 311 -11.25 15.78 32.84
CA LEU A 311 -11.23 15.03 34.10
C LEU A 311 -9.95 15.30 34.92
N ALA A 312 -8.82 15.46 34.24
CA ALA A 312 -7.56 15.84 34.85
C ALA A 312 -7.62 17.25 35.44
N ARG A 313 -8.24 18.20 34.71
CA ARG A 313 -8.40 19.59 35.13
C ARG A 313 -9.43 19.78 36.24
N SER A 314 -10.51 19.00 36.25
CA SER A 314 -11.54 19.08 37.30
C SER A 314 -11.05 18.58 38.66
N GLY A 315 -9.88 17.92 38.72
CA GLY A 315 -9.35 17.31 39.92
C GLY A 315 -9.94 15.93 40.23
N PHE A 316 -10.84 15.42 39.37
CA PHE A 316 -11.44 14.09 39.51
C PHE A 316 -10.38 12.98 39.58
N LEU A 317 -9.30 13.11 38.80
CA LEU A 317 -8.16 12.18 38.78
C LEU A 317 -7.09 12.47 39.86
N GLY A 318 -7.41 13.33 40.83
CA GLY A 318 -6.50 13.69 41.92
C GLY A 318 -5.21 14.37 41.45
N ALA A 319 -4.11 14.14 42.17
CA ALA A 319 -2.81 14.73 41.88
C ALA A 319 -2.21 14.24 40.55
N ALA A 320 -2.33 12.95 40.25
CA ALA A 320 -1.84 12.34 39.01
C ALA A 320 -2.52 12.97 37.78
N GLY A 321 -3.83 13.22 37.86
CA GLY A 321 -4.58 13.96 36.85
C GLY A 321 -4.00 15.35 36.58
N ARG A 322 -3.82 16.16 37.63
CA ARG A 322 -3.27 17.53 37.46
C ARG A 322 -1.87 17.53 36.84
N SER A 323 -1.03 16.57 37.22
CA SER A 323 0.30 16.40 36.60
C SER A 323 0.18 16.05 35.12
N ALA A 324 -0.74 15.15 34.74
CA ALA A 324 -1.00 14.83 33.34
C ALA A 324 -1.55 16.02 32.54
N ALA A 325 -2.51 16.78 33.09
CA ALA A 325 -3.02 18.00 32.43
C ALA A 325 -1.90 19.02 32.21
N THR A 326 -1.03 19.23 33.21
CA THR A 326 0.13 20.12 33.11
C THR A 326 1.14 19.62 32.08
N PHE A 327 1.31 18.31 31.97
CA PHE A 327 2.14 17.71 30.94
C PHE A 327 1.57 17.99 29.53
N PHE A 328 0.27 17.76 29.30
CA PHE A 328 -0.37 18.02 28.02
C PHE A 328 -0.29 19.50 27.58
N THR A 329 -0.44 20.45 28.51
CA THR A 329 -0.32 21.88 28.19
C THR A 329 1.10 22.34 27.93
N ARG A 330 2.11 21.54 28.32
CA ARG A 330 3.53 21.80 28.08
C ARG A 330 4.08 21.09 26.84
N LEU A 331 3.25 20.30 26.14
CA LEU A 331 3.71 19.63 24.93
C LEU A 331 4.09 20.66 23.85
N PRO A 332 5.25 20.50 23.21
CA PRO A 332 5.61 21.30 22.05
C PRO A 332 4.52 21.23 20.97
N ARG A 333 4.24 22.36 20.34
CA ARG A 333 3.17 22.49 19.35
C ARG A 333 3.42 21.65 18.09
N ASP A 334 4.68 21.50 17.70
CA ASP A 334 5.11 20.63 16.60
C ASP A 334 4.92 19.15 16.95
N PHE A 335 5.10 18.77 18.22
CA PHE A 335 4.80 17.43 18.70
C PHE A 335 3.30 17.12 18.63
N THR A 336 2.42 18.05 19.05
CA THR A 336 0.96 17.81 18.95
C THR A 336 0.51 17.65 17.50
N MET A 337 1.03 18.46 16.58
CA MET A 337 0.76 18.31 15.14
C MET A 337 1.27 16.98 14.58
N THR A 338 2.41 16.51 15.09
CA THR A 338 2.96 15.21 14.70
C THR A 338 2.05 14.08 15.17
N MET A 339 1.55 14.13 16.41
CA MET A 339 0.60 13.14 16.91
C MET A 339 -0.72 13.16 16.14
N ASP A 340 -1.23 14.35 15.79
CA ASP A 340 -2.40 14.49 14.92
C ASP A 340 -2.20 13.80 13.57
N ALA A 341 -1.03 14.02 12.95
CA ALA A 341 -0.67 13.37 11.69
C ALA A 341 -0.58 11.85 11.83
N VAL A 342 0.02 11.32 12.91
CA VAL A 342 0.09 9.88 13.20
C VAL A 342 -1.32 9.28 13.31
N ILE A 343 -2.21 9.92 14.06
CA ILE A 343 -3.59 9.47 14.25
C ILE A 343 -4.35 9.46 12.94
N LEU A 344 -4.31 10.56 12.18
CA LEU A 344 -5.03 10.70 10.92
C LEU A 344 -4.51 9.73 9.84
N LEU A 345 -3.19 9.61 9.68
CA LEU A 345 -2.58 8.70 8.70
C LEU A 345 -2.77 7.23 9.09
N GLY A 346 -2.72 6.91 10.39
CA GLY A 346 -3.04 5.58 10.91
C GLY A 346 -4.50 5.20 10.67
N ALA A 347 -5.44 6.11 10.94
CA ALA A 347 -6.86 5.92 10.65
C ALA A 347 -7.09 5.75 9.13
N ALA A 348 -6.44 6.55 8.30
CA ALA A 348 -6.50 6.41 6.84
C ALA A 348 -5.99 5.04 6.37
N ALA A 349 -4.91 4.51 6.95
CA ALA A 349 -4.42 3.16 6.65
C ALA A 349 -5.46 2.09 7.02
N LEU A 350 -6.16 2.23 8.15
CA LEU A 350 -7.24 1.32 8.55
C LEU A 350 -8.45 1.40 7.63
N VAL A 351 -8.85 2.61 7.21
CA VAL A 351 -9.91 2.83 6.20
C VAL A 351 -9.52 2.13 4.90
N ALA A 352 -8.29 2.34 4.42
CA ALA A 352 -7.76 1.72 3.21
C ALA A 352 -7.74 0.19 3.33
N HIS A 353 -7.29 -0.35 4.47
CA HIS A 353 -7.31 -1.79 4.74
C HIS A 353 -8.74 -2.34 4.68
N GLY A 354 -9.67 -1.72 5.42
CA GLY A 354 -11.06 -2.14 5.48
C GLY A 354 -11.79 -2.04 4.12
N TYR A 355 -11.47 -1.03 3.32
CA TYR A 355 -11.95 -0.92 1.93
C TYR A 355 -11.40 -2.06 1.07
N ARG A 356 -10.08 -2.28 1.07
CA ARG A 356 -9.45 -3.32 0.25
C ARG A 356 -9.93 -4.72 0.66
N VAL A 357 -10.14 -5.01 1.94
CA VAL A 357 -10.69 -6.30 2.40
C VAL A 357 -12.08 -6.54 1.83
N ARG A 358 -12.94 -5.52 1.84
CA ARG A 358 -14.30 -5.63 1.26
C ARG A 358 -14.26 -5.79 -0.24
N LEU A 359 -13.40 -5.03 -0.92
CA LEU A 359 -13.21 -5.13 -2.36
C LEU A 359 -12.67 -6.51 -2.75
N ALA A 360 -11.69 -7.03 -2.02
CA ALA A 360 -11.13 -8.36 -2.22
C ALA A 360 -12.20 -9.45 -2.10
N ARG A 361 -13.04 -9.39 -1.05
CA ARG A 361 -14.17 -10.33 -0.87
C ARG A 361 -15.14 -10.29 -2.06
N ARG A 362 -15.44 -9.09 -2.60
CA ARG A 362 -16.30 -8.97 -3.79
C ARG A 362 -15.66 -9.56 -5.03
N PHE A 363 -14.36 -9.36 -5.22
CA PHE A 363 -13.63 -10.00 -6.32
C PHE A 363 -13.56 -11.52 -6.17
N ASP A 364 -13.38 -12.03 -4.96
CA ASP A 364 -13.39 -13.47 -4.70
C ASP A 364 -14.77 -14.10 -4.95
N GLN A 365 -15.84 -13.31 -4.84
CA GLN A 365 -17.23 -13.72 -5.10
C GLN A 365 -17.65 -13.55 -6.58
N GLN A 366 -16.77 -13.11 -7.48
CA GLN A 366 -17.14 -12.81 -8.87
C GLN A 366 -17.64 -14.03 -9.66
N GLY A 367 -17.34 -15.26 -9.23
CA GLY A 367 -17.88 -16.49 -9.83
C GLY A 367 -19.28 -16.88 -9.32
N VAL A 368 -19.77 -16.21 -8.27
CA VAL A 368 -21.07 -16.50 -7.63
C VAL A 368 -22.05 -15.36 -7.84
N THR A 369 -21.60 -14.10 -7.75
CA THR A 369 -22.44 -12.93 -7.94
C THR A 369 -21.74 -11.91 -8.81
N CYS A 370 -22.48 -11.27 -9.71
CA CYS A 370 -21.96 -10.20 -10.54
C CYS A 370 -21.53 -9.03 -9.66
N ILE A 371 -20.28 -8.59 -9.79
CA ILE A 371 -19.73 -7.49 -9.00
C ILE A 371 -20.39 -6.14 -9.32
N THR A 372 -20.98 -5.99 -10.51
CA THR A 372 -21.65 -4.77 -10.97
C THR A 372 -23.11 -4.72 -10.51
N CYS A 373 -23.94 -5.70 -10.92
CA CYS A 373 -25.39 -5.68 -10.64
C CYS A 373 -25.84 -6.58 -9.49
N GLY A 374 -25.00 -7.50 -9.00
CA GLY A 374 -25.35 -8.44 -7.94
C GLY A 374 -26.10 -9.71 -8.37
N HIS A 375 -26.38 -9.89 -9.66
CA HIS A 375 -27.05 -11.08 -10.21
C HIS A 375 -26.28 -12.37 -9.89
N ASP A 376 -26.99 -13.48 -9.64
CA ASP A 376 -26.39 -14.81 -9.38
C ASP A 376 -25.81 -15.39 -10.68
N LEU A 377 -24.53 -15.75 -10.65
CA LEU A 377 -23.78 -16.22 -11.83
C LEU A 377 -23.59 -17.74 -11.84
N ARG A 378 -24.07 -18.48 -10.84
CA ARG A 378 -23.83 -19.93 -10.71
C ARG A 378 -24.32 -20.75 -11.89
N ALA A 379 -25.43 -20.33 -12.51
CA ALA A 379 -26.02 -21.00 -13.67
C ALA A 379 -25.57 -20.40 -15.01
N THR A 380 -24.70 -19.38 -14.99
CA THR A 380 -24.26 -18.70 -16.21
C THR A 380 -23.18 -19.55 -16.90
N PRO A 381 -23.37 -19.94 -18.17
CA PRO A 381 -22.39 -20.73 -18.90
C PRO A 381 -21.07 -19.97 -19.03
N THR A 382 -19.96 -20.72 -18.99
CA THR A 382 -18.63 -20.16 -19.19
C THR A 382 -17.91 -20.86 -20.34
N GLN A 383 -17.07 -20.10 -21.04
CA GLN A 383 -16.23 -20.58 -22.13
C GLN A 383 -14.78 -20.24 -21.80
N GLY A 384 -13.93 -21.26 -21.65
CA GLY A 384 -12.54 -21.07 -21.22
C GLY A 384 -12.44 -20.42 -19.84
N GLY A 385 -13.30 -20.81 -18.89
CA GLY A 385 -13.33 -20.25 -17.53
C GLY A 385 -13.86 -18.82 -17.40
N LEU A 386 -14.27 -18.17 -18.49
CA LEU A 386 -14.86 -16.84 -18.48
C LEU A 386 -16.35 -16.90 -18.82
N GLY A 387 -17.17 -16.15 -18.09
CA GLY A 387 -18.57 -15.92 -18.41
C GLY A 387 -18.87 -14.43 -18.50
N ALA A 388 -20.04 -14.08 -19.03
CA ALA A 388 -20.57 -12.73 -19.00
C ALA A 388 -21.92 -12.74 -18.27
N CYS A 389 -22.12 -11.79 -17.36
CA CYS A 389 -23.38 -11.66 -16.64
C CYS A 389 -24.53 -11.42 -17.63
N GLY A 390 -25.59 -12.24 -17.58
CA GLY A 390 -26.76 -12.09 -18.46
C GLY A 390 -27.43 -10.71 -18.36
N GLU A 391 -27.46 -10.12 -17.16
CA GLU A 391 -28.12 -8.83 -16.92
C GLU A 391 -27.36 -7.59 -17.41
N CYS A 392 -26.03 -7.57 -17.25
CA CYS A 392 -25.24 -6.34 -17.48
C CYS A 392 -23.99 -6.54 -18.35
N GLY A 393 -23.77 -7.76 -18.87
CA GLY A 393 -22.63 -8.09 -19.74
C GLY A 393 -21.26 -8.07 -19.05
N THR A 394 -21.19 -7.83 -17.74
CA THR A 394 -19.92 -7.79 -17.01
C THR A 394 -19.23 -9.16 -17.06
N VAL A 395 -17.99 -9.19 -17.53
CA VAL A 395 -17.17 -10.41 -17.60
C VAL A 395 -16.76 -10.86 -16.20
N PHE A 396 -16.87 -12.16 -15.93
CA PHE A 396 -16.46 -12.78 -14.68
C PHE A 396 -15.67 -14.08 -14.90
N ALA A 397 -15.01 -14.56 -13.85
CA ALA A 397 -14.36 -15.87 -13.83
C ALA A 397 -15.22 -16.88 -13.09
N ALA A 398 -15.58 -17.98 -13.75
CA ALA A 398 -16.08 -19.15 -13.04
C ALA A 398 -14.89 -19.86 -12.41
N VAL A 399 -14.67 -19.59 -11.14
CA VAL A 399 -13.86 -20.51 -10.33
C VAL A 399 -14.77 -21.69 -10.08
N GLU A 400 -14.47 -22.85 -10.67
CA GLU A 400 -15.01 -24.11 -10.18
C GLU A 400 -14.66 -24.17 -8.70
N SER A 401 -15.62 -23.81 -7.85
CA SER A 401 -15.45 -23.72 -6.42
C SER A 401 -15.41 -25.16 -5.94
N ASN A 402 -14.24 -25.81 -6.04
CA ASN A 402 -13.97 -27.21 -5.73
C ASN A 402 -15.28 -27.99 -5.74
N ALA A 403 -15.80 -28.31 -6.94
CA ALA A 403 -17.00 -29.14 -7.06
C ALA A 403 -16.87 -30.21 -5.97
N PRO A 404 -17.79 -30.23 -4.97
CA PRO A 404 -17.60 -30.98 -3.74
C PRO A 404 -17.14 -32.33 -4.19
N HIS A 405 -15.89 -32.71 -3.87
CA HIS A 405 -15.24 -33.92 -4.39
C HIS A 405 -16.34 -34.96 -4.36
N SER A 406 -16.89 -35.29 -5.53
CA SER A 406 -17.97 -36.24 -5.61
C SER A 406 -17.29 -37.46 -5.03
N HIS A 407 -17.66 -37.81 -3.80
CA HIS A 407 -17.22 -39.04 -3.19
C HIS A 407 -17.58 -40.06 -4.24
N SER A 408 -16.57 -40.53 -4.98
CA SER A 408 -16.72 -41.67 -5.83
C SER A 408 -16.97 -42.76 -4.81
N THR A 409 -18.23 -43.01 -4.51
CA THR A 409 -18.71 -44.25 -3.95
C THR A 409 -18.35 -45.28 -5.02
N THR A 410 -17.10 -45.71 -4.99
CA THR A 410 -16.69 -47.01 -5.49
C THR A 410 -17.38 -48.02 -4.57
N GLU A 411 -18.61 -48.38 -4.95
CA GLU A 411 -19.16 -49.71 -4.68
C GLU A 411 -18.86 -50.60 -5.88
#